data_AF-A0A7C5ZC45-F1
#
_entry.id   AF-A0A7C5ZC45-F1
#
_cell.length_a   1.000
_cell.length_b   1.000
_cell.length_c   1.000
_cell.angle_alpha   90.00
_cell.angle_beta   90.00
_cell.angle_gamma   90.00
#
_symmetry.space_group_name_H-M   'P 1'
#
loop_
_entity.id
_entity.type
_entity.pdbx_description
1 polymer ?
#
loop_
_entity_poly.entity_id
_entity_poly.type
_entity_poly.pdbx_seq_one_letter_code
_entity_poly.pdbx_strand_id
1 'polypeptide(L)'
;MKLTRLPVLHTLISMMLNPTTILKSTLSEIPWFFSLLVSTFAFALFFLQTGLDLYRTGQRQLIFVLKSMAIGAVYGTIAIPFLAVVVWGFFKITRNEKSLFWTISSFCLSYSGALIYGLFGLFFSLVFNWKTAIAFGVTGVLWATGPLITTIREMTRGNTSMGVLFASAIGIVVLVTWSIFANI
;
A
#
# COMPACT_ATOMS: atom_id res chain seq x y z
N MET A 1 -21.24 27.37 7.74
CA MET A 1 -21.21 25.90 7.92
C MET A 1 -20.54 25.61 9.25
N LYS A 2 -21.25 25.08 10.24
CA LYS A 2 -20.72 24.83 11.60
C LYS A 2 -19.61 23.76 11.52
N LEU A 3 -18.37 24.13 11.85
CA LEU A 3 -17.31 23.15 12.12
C LEU A 3 -17.62 22.45 13.46
N THR A 4 -18.35 21.35 13.40
CA THR A 4 -18.37 20.38 14.50
C THR A 4 -16.98 19.78 14.61
N ARG A 5 -16.24 20.12 15.67
CA ARG A 5 -14.97 19.46 16.00
C ARG A 5 -15.27 17.97 16.19
N LEU A 6 -14.91 17.15 15.19
CA LEU A 6 -14.93 15.70 15.34
C LEU A 6 -14.09 15.35 16.58
N PRO A 7 -14.59 14.52 17.51
CA PRO A 7 -13.85 14.18 18.71
C PRO A 7 -12.50 13.57 18.31
N VAL A 8 -11.42 14.04 18.94
CA VAL A 8 -10.03 13.67 18.61
C VAL A 8 -9.86 12.15 18.52
N LEU A 9 -10.54 11.40 19.38
CA LEU A 9 -10.56 9.95 19.37
C LEU A 9 -11.19 9.35 18.09
N HIS A 10 -12.30 9.90 17.62
CA HIS A 10 -12.90 9.47 16.35
C HIS A 10 -11.97 9.81 15.19
N THR A 11 -11.34 10.98 15.18
CA THR A 11 -10.35 11.35 14.15
C THR A 11 -9.15 10.40 14.17
N LEU A 12 -8.61 10.06 15.35
CA LEU A 12 -7.50 9.10 15.49
C LEU A 12 -7.90 7.69 15.05
N ILE A 13 -9.07 7.20 15.47
CA ILE A 13 -9.60 5.90 15.04
C ILE A 13 -9.85 5.90 13.52
N SER A 14 -10.37 7.00 12.96
CA SER A 14 -10.56 7.17 11.52
C SER A 14 -9.23 7.19 10.77
N MET A 15 -8.20 7.85 11.33
CA MET A 15 -6.84 7.88 10.79
C MET A 15 -6.18 6.50 10.87
N MET A 16 -6.46 5.71 11.92
CA MET A 16 -5.94 4.36 12.06
C MET A 16 -6.67 3.37 11.14
N LEU A 17 -7.98 3.50 10.99
CA LEU A 17 -8.81 2.60 10.18
C LEU A 17 -8.71 2.89 8.68
N ASN A 18 -8.55 4.17 8.31
CA ASN A 18 -8.44 4.59 6.92
C ASN A 18 -7.61 5.89 6.81
N PRO A 19 -6.28 5.81 6.98
CA PRO A 19 -5.40 6.98 6.83
C PRO A 19 -5.54 7.59 5.43
N THR A 20 -5.93 6.77 4.45
CA THR A 20 -6.11 7.15 3.05
C THR A 20 -7.27 8.12 2.83
N THR A 21 -8.38 8.03 3.57
CA THR A 21 -9.46 9.01 3.46
C THR A 21 -9.06 10.42 3.92
N ILE A 22 -8.22 10.50 4.95
CA ILE A 22 -7.72 11.78 5.47
C ILE A 22 -6.55 12.29 4.63
N LEU A 23 -5.68 11.39 4.14
CA LEU A 23 -4.69 11.73 3.13
C LEU A 23 -5.37 12.26 1.87
N LYS A 24 -6.45 11.64 1.37
CA LYS A 24 -7.17 12.13 0.18
C LYS A 24 -7.75 13.53 0.37
N SER A 25 -8.26 13.88 1.57
CA SER A 25 -8.80 15.23 1.84
C SER A 25 -7.74 16.31 2.01
N THR A 26 -6.52 15.96 2.44
CA THR A 26 -5.40 16.90 2.61
C THR A 26 -4.48 16.95 1.39
N LEU A 27 -4.41 15.85 0.63
CA LEU A 27 -3.56 15.69 -0.57
C LEU A 27 -4.31 15.95 -1.88
N SER A 28 -5.59 16.32 -1.87
CA SER A 28 -6.32 16.69 -3.10
C SER A 28 -5.72 17.89 -3.85
N GLU A 29 -4.85 18.65 -3.19
CA GLU A 29 -4.06 19.75 -3.77
C GLU A 29 -2.64 19.32 -4.21
N ILE A 30 -2.23 18.08 -3.91
CA ILE A 30 -0.85 17.62 -4.09
C ILE A 30 -0.69 16.88 -5.43
N PRO A 31 0.40 17.14 -6.19
CA PRO A 31 0.64 16.50 -7.48
C PRO A 31 0.57 14.97 -7.43
N TRP A 32 -0.01 14.37 -8.47
CA TRP A 32 -0.16 12.92 -8.61
C TRP A 32 1.16 12.15 -8.39
N PHE A 33 2.31 12.75 -8.69
CA PHE A 33 3.62 12.12 -8.48
C PHE A 33 3.92 11.80 -7.00
N PHE A 34 3.40 12.56 -6.04
CA PHE A 34 3.59 12.24 -4.62
C PHE A 34 2.89 10.95 -4.21
N SER A 35 1.78 10.60 -4.87
CA SER A 35 1.11 9.32 -4.61
C SER A 35 2.00 8.13 -4.97
N LEU A 36 2.80 8.25 -6.04
CA LEU A 36 3.76 7.21 -6.42
C LEU A 36 4.83 7.02 -5.35
N LEU A 37 5.36 8.11 -4.79
CA LEU A 37 6.35 8.03 -3.72
C LEU A 37 5.84 7.20 -2.53
N VAL A 38 4.55 7.30 -2.19
CA VAL A 38 3.96 6.51 -1.10
C VAL A 38 4.08 5.00 -1.38
N SER A 39 3.69 4.53 -2.56
CA SER A 39 3.81 3.10 -2.90
C SER A 39 5.26 2.69 -3.07
N THR A 40 6.10 3.52 -3.72
CA THR A 40 7.54 3.26 -3.87
C THR A 40 8.22 3.04 -2.51
N PHE A 41 8.04 3.95 -1.55
CA PHE A 41 8.64 3.82 -0.23
C PHE A 41 8.02 2.68 0.59
N ALA A 42 6.70 2.46 0.51
CA ALA A 42 6.05 1.36 1.19
C ALA A 42 6.66 0.01 0.79
N PHE A 43 6.77 -0.24 -0.52
CA PHE A 43 7.31 -1.50 -1.02
C PHE A 43 8.84 -1.61 -0.88
N ALA A 44 9.57 -0.49 -0.98
CA ALA A 44 11.00 -0.47 -0.69
C ALA A 44 11.29 -0.91 0.75
N LEU A 45 10.57 -0.34 1.74
CA LEU A 45 10.72 -0.71 3.15
C LEU A 45 10.25 -2.13 3.45
N PHE A 46 9.18 -2.58 2.81
CA PHE A 46 8.70 -3.96 2.97
C PHE A 46 9.73 -4.99 2.47
N PHE A 47 10.28 -4.78 1.27
CA PHE A 47 11.28 -5.70 0.73
C PHE A 47 12.62 -5.57 1.47
N LEU A 48 12.98 -4.37 1.93
CA LEU A 48 14.15 -4.18 2.80
C LEU A 48 14.02 -5.03 4.08
N GLN A 49 12.87 -4.99 4.75
CA GLN A 49 12.61 -5.84 5.92
C GLN A 49 12.72 -7.33 5.58
N THR A 50 12.17 -7.74 4.44
CA THR A 50 12.31 -9.13 3.96
C THR A 50 13.79 -9.51 3.77
N GLY A 51 14.57 -8.63 3.17
CA GLY A 51 16.02 -8.81 3.03
C GLY A 51 16.74 -8.89 4.37
N LEU A 52 16.41 -8.02 5.32
CA LEU A 52 16.99 -8.03 6.68
C LEU A 52 16.66 -9.33 7.43
N ASP A 53 15.45 -9.83 7.31
CA ASP A 53 15.02 -11.08 7.94
C ASP A 53 15.79 -12.29 7.38
N LEU A 54 16.00 -12.32 6.06
CA LEU A 54 16.79 -13.36 5.38
C LEU A 54 18.30 -13.25 5.68
N TYR A 55 18.81 -12.03 5.83
CA TYR A 55 20.19 -11.81 6.24
C TYR A 55 20.43 -12.31 7.68
N ARG A 56 19.52 -12.00 8.60
CA ARG A 56 19.63 -12.42 10.01
C ARG A 56 19.53 -13.93 10.22
N THR A 57 18.84 -14.62 9.32
CA THR A 57 18.77 -16.09 9.35
C THR A 57 19.99 -16.75 8.72
N GLY A 58 20.95 -15.98 8.21
CA GLY A 58 22.13 -16.50 7.51
C GLY A 58 21.81 -17.05 6.12
N GLN A 59 20.57 -16.91 5.64
CA GLN A 59 20.16 -17.43 4.33
C GLN A 59 20.71 -16.57 3.18
N ARG A 60 20.90 -15.27 3.41
CA ARG A 60 21.34 -14.30 2.38
C ARG A 60 22.40 -13.35 2.90
N GLN A 61 23.13 -12.72 1.98
CA GLN A 61 24.18 -11.74 2.27
C GLN A 61 23.63 -10.32 2.39
N LEU A 62 24.42 -9.40 2.97
CA LEU A 62 24.03 -7.99 3.12
C LEU A 62 23.73 -7.30 1.78
N ILE A 63 24.44 -7.65 0.70
CA ILE A 63 24.16 -7.12 -0.65
C ILE A 63 22.74 -7.46 -1.11
N PHE A 64 22.19 -8.59 -0.66
CA PHE A 64 20.82 -8.98 -0.97
C PHE A 64 19.83 -7.99 -0.34
N VAL A 65 20.08 -7.51 0.88
CA VAL A 65 19.22 -6.52 1.57
C VAL A 65 19.03 -5.25 0.73
N LEU A 66 20.12 -4.70 0.19
CA LEU A 66 20.08 -3.50 -0.66
C LEU A 66 19.37 -3.78 -1.99
N LYS A 67 19.60 -4.96 -2.59
CA LYS A 67 18.89 -5.38 -3.80
C LYS A 67 17.39 -5.54 -3.53
N SER A 68 16.99 -6.10 -2.39
CA SER A 68 15.59 -6.23 -2.00
C SER A 68 14.91 -4.87 -1.95
N MET A 69 15.55 -3.87 -1.30
CA MET A 69 15.03 -2.51 -1.26
C MET A 69 14.84 -1.92 -2.66
N ALA A 70 15.83 -2.07 -3.55
CA ALA A 70 15.74 -1.58 -4.92
C ALA A 70 14.60 -2.26 -5.70
N ILE A 71 14.46 -3.59 -5.59
CA ILE A 71 13.38 -4.36 -6.21
C ILE A 71 12.02 -3.92 -5.67
N GLY A 72 11.91 -3.70 -4.35
CA GLY A 72 10.70 -3.18 -3.73
C GLY A 72 10.33 -1.78 -4.23
N ALA A 73 11.31 -0.89 -4.40
CA ALA A 73 11.08 0.44 -4.96
C ALA A 73 10.57 0.36 -6.40
N VAL A 74 11.17 -0.49 -7.24
CA VAL A 74 10.73 -0.75 -8.62
C VAL A 74 9.30 -1.32 -8.62
N TYR A 75 9.02 -2.28 -7.73
CA TYR A 75 7.70 -2.87 -7.59
C TYR A 75 6.64 -1.82 -7.23
N GLY A 76 6.90 -0.98 -6.22
CA GLY A 76 5.99 0.08 -5.80
C GLY A 76 5.77 1.15 -6.87
N THR A 77 6.77 1.42 -7.71
CA THR A 77 6.72 2.43 -8.78
C THR A 77 6.03 1.92 -10.04
N ILE A 78 6.15 0.63 -10.36
CA ILE A 78 5.67 0.08 -11.63
C ILE A 78 4.47 -0.84 -11.42
N ALA A 79 4.59 -1.86 -10.56
CA ALA A 79 3.56 -2.88 -10.42
C ALA A 79 2.25 -2.30 -9.84
N ILE A 80 2.33 -1.40 -8.86
CA ILE A 80 1.13 -0.80 -8.25
C ILE A 80 0.36 0.09 -9.22
N PRO A 81 0.98 1.07 -9.92
CA PRO A 81 0.28 1.80 -10.97
C PRO A 81 -0.24 0.91 -12.08
N PHE A 82 0.52 -0.11 -12.48
CA PHE A 82 0.08 -1.07 -13.49
C PHE A 82 -1.22 -1.79 -13.07
N LEU A 83 -1.30 -2.28 -11.83
CA LEU A 83 -2.54 -2.87 -11.29
C LEU A 83 -3.70 -1.86 -11.29
N ALA A 84 -3.43 -0.60 -10.98
CA ALA A 84 -4.43 0.46 -11.05
C ALA A 84 -4.94 0.67 -12.49
N VAL A 85 -4.04 0.62 -13.49
CA VAL A 85 -4.41 0.71 -14.91
C VAL A 85 -5.27 -0.48 -15.34
N VAL A 86 -4.91 -1.70 -14.93
CA VAL A 86 -5.68 -2.92 -15.23
C VAL A 86 -7.10 -2.82 -14.68
N VAL A 87 -7.24 -2.42 -13.41
CA VAL A 87 -8.56 -2.26 -12.77
C VAL A 87 -9.35 -1.10 -13.41
N TRP A 88 -8.67 0.01 -13.71
CA TRP A 88 -9.30 1.12 -14.43
C TRP A 88 -9.82 0.68 -15.80
N GLY A 89 -9.04 -0.07 -16.57
CA GLY A 89 -9.43 -0.60 -17.87
C GLY A 89 -10.65 -1.50 -17.78
N PHE A 90 -10.70 -2.39 -16.78
CA PHE A 90 -11.85 -3.25 -16.54
C PHE A 90 -13.13 -2.44 -16.28
N PHE A 91 -13.07 -1.42 -15.42
CA PHE A 91 -14.23 -0.60 -15.09
C PHE A 91 -14.52 0.52 -16.09
N LYS A 92 -13.60 0.81 -17.02
CA LYS A 92 -13.87 1.78 -18.10
C LYS A 92 -14.99 1.29 -19.00
N ILE A 93 -15.06 -0.03 -19.21
CA ILE A 93 -16.12 -0.70 -19.98
C ILE A 93 -17.49 -0.52 -19.29
N THR A 94 -17.51 -0.48 -17.96
CA THR A 94 -18.73 -0.33 -17.15
C THR A 94 -19.11 1.13 -16.84
N ARG A 95 -18.70 2.09 -17.68
CA ARG A 95 -18.96 3.55 -17.54
C ARG A 95 -18.39 4.18 -16.26
N ASN A 96 -17.17 3.83 -15.87
CA ASN A 96 -16.44 4.56 -14.83
C ASN A 96 -16.19 6.02 -15.23
N GLU A 97 -16.56 6.94 -14.33
CA GLU A 97 -16.41 8.40 -14.49
C GLU A 97 -15.06 8.93 -13.97
N LYS A 98 -14.32 8.11 -13.21
CA LYS A 98 -13.03 8.49 -12.64
C LYS A 98 -11.91 8.45 -13.68
N SER A 99 -11.01 9.43 -13.61
CA SER A 99 -9.84 9.51 -14.50
C SER A 99 -8.79 8.44 -14.16
N LEU A 100 -7.95 8.10 -15.15
CA LEU A 100 -6.84 7.16 -14.97
C LEU A 100 -5.87 7.64 -13.88
N PHE A 101 -5.47 8.92 -13.93
CA PHE A 101 -4.56 9.51 -12.94
C PHE A 101 -5.13 9.46 -11.53
N TRP A 102 -6.42 9.76 -11.35
CA TRP A 102 -7.07 9.64 -10.05
C TRP A 102 -7.04 8.20 -9.52
N THR A 103 -7.20 7.22 -10.42
CA THR A 103 -7.18 5.79 -10.06
C THR A 103 -5.79 5.35 -9.64
N ILE A 104 -4.76 5.68 -10.42
CA ILE A 104 -3.36 5.43 -10.08
C ILE A 104 -3.04 6.05 -8.71
N SER A 105 -3.36 7.34 -8.53
CA SER A 105 -3.06 8.01 -7.26
C SER A 105 -3.80 7.39 -6.07
N SER A 106 -5.08 7.03 -6.24
CA SER A 106 -5.85 6.40 -5.18
C SER A 106 -5.30 5.01 -4.81
N PHE A 107 -4.84 4.24 -5.80
CA PHE A 107 -4.21 2.94 -5.56
C PHE A 107 -2.87 3.10 -4.83
N CYS A 108 -2.00 4.00 -5.27
CA CYS A 108 -0.70 4.19 -4.62
C CYS A 108 -0.86 4.73 -3.18
N LEU A 109 -1.80 5.66 -2.95
CA LEU A 109 -2.12 6.16 -1.62
C LEU A 109 -2.77 5.11 -0.71
N SER A 110 -3.38 4.07 -1.26
CA SER A 110 -3.95 2.96 -0.47
C SER A 110 -2.87 2.23 0.34
N TYR A 111 -1.61 2.31 -0.08
CA TYR A 111 -0.46 1.74 0.62
C TYR A 111 0.16 2.68 1.66
N SER A 112 -0.49 3.79 2.03
CA SER A 112 -0.02 4.67 3.10
C SER A 112 0.09 3.94 4.45
N GLY A 113 -0.85 3.03 4.74
CA GLY A 113 -0.75 2.13 5.89
C GLY A 113 0.53 1.28 5.80
N ALA A 114 0.78 0.64 4.66
CA ALA A 114 1.98 -0.17 4.45
C ALA A 114 3.28 0.63 4.62
N LEU A 115 3.30 1.91 4.24
CA LEU A 115 4.43 2.80 4.50
C LEU A 115 4.66 3.02 6.00
N ILE A 116 3.61 3.33 6.76
CA ILE A 116 3.70 3.54 8.22
C ILE A 116 4.17 2.26 8.91
N TYR A 117 3.55 1.13 8.59
CA TYR A 117 3.97 -0.18 9.09
C TYR A 117 5.42 -0.48 8.68
N GLY A 118 5.83 -0.11 7.48
CA GLY A 118 7.20 -0.25 6.99
C GLY A 118 8.22 0.51 7.83
N LEU A 119 7.92 1.74 8.22
CA LEU A 119 8.78 2.56 9.08
C LEU A 119 8.90 1.96 10.48
N PHE A 120 7.78 1.59 11.10
CA PHE A 120 7.81 0.92 12.41
C PHE A 120 8.54 -0.42 12.34
N GLY A 121 8.25 -1.22 11.31
CA GLY A 121 8.91 -2.50 11.10
C GLY A 121 10.42 -2.36 10.91
N LEU A 122 10.89 -1.31 10.24
CA LEU A 122 12.32 -1.01 10.16
C LEU A 122 12.90 -0.61 11.52
N PHE A 123 12.23 0.27 12.26
CA PHE A 123 12.65 0.67 13.61
C PHE A 123 12.78 -0.54 14.54
N PHE A 124 11.73 -1.37 14.62
CA PHE A 124 11.72 -2.57 15.46
C PHE A 124 12.75 -3.60 15.02
N SER A 125 12.94 -3.73 13.71
CA SER A 125 13.99 -4.56 13.13
C SER A 125 15.36 -4.10 13.61
N LEU A 126 15.71 -2.83 13.47
CA LEU A 126 17.05 -2.33 13.81
C LEU A 126 17.32 -2.31 15.31
N VAL A 127 16.33 -1.92 16.13
CA VAL A 127 16.52 -1.75 17.58
C VAL A 127 16.46 -3.09 18.34
N PHE A 128 15.51 -3.96 18.00
CA PHE A 128 15.28 -5.22 18.73
C PHE A 128 15.78 -6.45 17.99
N ASN A 129 16.43 -6.27 16.84
CA ASN A 129 16.88 -7.36 15.96
C ASN A 129 15.73 -8.32 15.56
N TRP A 130 14.49 -7.81 15.54
CA TRP A 130 13.28 -8.60 15.33
C TRP A 130 12.99 -8.81 13.84
N LYS A 131 12.46 -9.98 13.48
CA LYS A 131 12.04 -10.32 12.12
C LYS A 131 10.67 -9.69 11.83
N THR A 132 10.64 -8.59 11.08
CA THR A 132 9.46 -7.73 10.96
C THR A 132 8.75 -7.81 9.61
N ALA A 133 9.29 -8.53 8.62
CA ALA A 133 8.69 -8.59 7.29
C ALA A 133 7.25 -9.13 7.29
N ILE A 134 6.96 -10.14 8.11
CA ILE A 134 5.60 -10.67 8.24
C ILE A 134 4.76 -9.76 9.15
N ALA A 135 5.25 -9.47 10.35
CA ALA A 135 4.48 -8.74 11.37
C ALA A 135 4.09 -7.31 10.95
N PHE A 136 4.98 -6.62 10.24
CA PHE A 136 4.75 -5.25 9.79
C PHE A 136 4.55 -5.17 8.28
N GLY A 137 5.38 -5.86 7.49
CA GLY A 137 5.31 -5.81 6.03
C GLY A 137 4.01 -6.38 5.47
N VAL A 138 3.76 -7.68 5.68
CA VAL A 138 2.53 -8.35 5.22
C VAL A 138 1.28 -7.71 5.83
N THR A 139 1.31 -7.41 7.14
CA THR A 139 0.23 -6.68 7.81
C THR A 139 -0.05 -5.33 7.16
N GLY A 140 0.99 -4.56 6.83
CA GLY A 140 0.85 -3.28 6.15
C GLY A 140 0.19 -3.40 4.77
N VAL A 141 0.54 -4.43 4.00
CA VAL A 141 -0.12 -4.75 2.72
C VAL A 141 -1.59 -5.11 2.94
N LEU A 142 -1.91 -5.93 3.94
CA LEU A 142 -3.30 -6.27 4.27
C LEU A 142 -4.12 -5.04 4.68
N TRP A 143 -3.50 -4.08 5.37
CA TRP A 143 -4.13 -2.81 5.72
C TRP A 143 -4.48 -1.94 4.51
N ALA A 144 -3.82 -2.13 3.36
CA ALA A 144 -4.20 -1.45 2.11
C ALA A 144 -5.54 -1.94 1.55
N THR A 145 -6.06 -3.09 2.01
CA THR A 145 -7.31 -3.68 1.51
C THR A 145 -8.50 -2.75 1.72
N GLY A 146 -8.64 -2.14 2.90
CA GLY A 146 -9.75 -1.21 3.19
C GLY A 146 -9.78 -0.01 2.22
N PRO A 147 -8.68 0.75 2.11
CA PRO A 147 -8.54 1.82 1.13
C PRO A 147 -8.76 1.39 -0.33
N LEU A 148 -8.28 0.20 -0.74
CA LEU A 148 -8.53 -0.35 -2.08
C LEU A 148 -10.02 -0.63 -2.31
N ILE A 149 -10.71 -1.27 -1.35
CA ILE A 149 -12.16 -1.49 -1.41
C ILE A 149 -12.88 -0.16 -1.58
N THR A 150 -12.52 0.87 -0.81
CA THR A 150 -13.17 2.19 -0.93
C THR A 150 -12.94 2.83 -2.29
N THR A 151 -11.72 2.74 -2.83
CA THR A 151 -11.38 3.28 -4.15
C THR A 151 -12.15 2.58 -5.27
N ILE A 152 -12.24 1.24 -5.23
CA ILE A 152 -12.99 0.47 -6.23
C ILE A 152 -14.50 0.71 -6.10
N ARG A 153 -15.02 0.86 -4.87
CA ARG A 153 -16.43 1.25 -4.64
C ARG A 153 -16.75 2.59 -5.29
N GLU A 154 -15.85 3.57 -5.20
CA GLU A 154 -16.02 4.86 -5.88
C GLU A 154 -16.02 4.74 -7.41
N MET A 155 -15.24 3.81 -7.98
CA MET A 155 -15.22 3.53 -9.43
C MET A 155 -16.48 2.78 -9.90
N THR A 156 -17.15 2.06 -8.99
CA THR A 156 -18.30 1.18 -9.28
C THR A 156 -19.63 1.73 -8.74
N ARG A 157 -19.70 3.04 -8.48
CA ARG A 157 -20.91 3.73 -7.97
C ARG A 157 -21.47 3.10 -6.68
N GLY A 158 -20.58 2.62 -5.81
CA GLY A 158 -20.92 2.10 -4.49
C GLY A 158 -20.97 0.58 -4.37
N ASN A 159 -20.69 -0.18 -5.42
CA ASN A 159 -20.73 -1.65 -5.39
C ASN A 159 -19.64 -2.25 -4.49
N THR A 160 -20.02 -2.61 -3.27
CA THR A 160 -19.11 -3.17 -2.26
C THR A 160 -18.56 -4.54 -2.68
N SER A 161 -19.36 -5.38 -3.34
CA SER A 161 -18.94 -6.73 -3.75
C SER A 161 -17.80 -6.67 -4.77
N MET A 162 -17.89 -5.77 -5.75
CA MET A 162 -16.79 -5.52 -6.70
C MET A 162 -15.56 -4.97 -5.97
N GLY A 163 -15.77 -4.08 -4.99
CA GLY A 163 -14.71 -3.57 -4.13
C GLY A 163 -13.92 -4.66 -3.43
N VAL A 164 -14.61 -5.56 -2.74
CA VAL A 164 -14.01 -6.70 -2.03
C VAL A 164 -13.30 -7.63 -3.01
N LEU A 165 -13.96 -8.04 -4.10
CA LEU A 165 -13.40 -9.00 -5.06
C LEU A 165 -12.09 -8.49 -5.66
N PHE A 166 -12.08 -7.26 -6.18
CA PHE A 166 -10.88 -6.70 -6.81
C PHE A 166 -9.79 -6.35 -5.80
N ALA A 167 -10.14 -5.83 -4.63
CA ALA A 167 -9.15 -5.57 -3.57
C ALA A 167 -8.48 -6.86 -3.09
N SER A 168 -9.25 -7.94 -2.91
CA SER A 168 -8.71 -9.26 -2.58
C SER A 168 -7.81 -9.80 -3.68
N ALA A 169 -8.22 -9.71 -4.95
CA ALA A 169 -7.40 -10.14 -6.09
C ALA A 169 -6.06 -9.38 -6.14
N ILE A 170 -6.08 -8.06 -5.94
CA ILE A 170 -4.87 -7.23 -5.84
C ILE A 170 -3.98 -7.70 -4.67
N GLY A 171 -4.58 -7.90 -3.49
CA GLY A 171 -3.85 -8.39 -2.31
C GLY A 171 -3.18 -9.74 -2.56
N ILE A 172 -3.88 -10.67 -3.22
CA ILE A 172 -3.32 -11.97 -3.63
C ILE A 172 -2.12 -11.77 -4.55
N VAL A 173 -2.26 -10.96 -5.61
CA VAL A 173 -1.15 -10.70 -6.55
C VAL A 173 0.08 -10.14 -5.82
N VAL A 174 -0.12 -9.18 -4.93
CA VAL A 174 0.97 -8.56 -4.17
C VAL A 174 1.65 -9.58 -3.24
N LEU A 175 0.87 -10.34 -2.47
CA LEU A 175 1.40 -11.30 -1.50
C LEU A 175 2.05 -12.51 -2.17
N VAL A 176 1.49 -13.00 -3.28
CA VAL A 176 2.10 -14.08 -4.07
C VAL A 176 3.42 -13.61 -4.67
N THR A 177 3.46 -12.40 -5.24
CA THR A 177 4.71 -11.87 -5.81
C THR A 177 5.79 -11.69 -4.74
N TRP A 178 5.40 -11.18 -3.57
CA TRP A 178 6.31 -11.11 -2.41
C TRP A 178 6.75 -12.49 -1.93
N SER A 179 5.85 -13.47 -1.87
CA SER A 179 6.17 -14.83 -1.43
C SER A 179 7.17 -15.49 -2.38
N ILE A 180 7.00 -15.33 -3.70
CA ILE A 180 7.98 -15.77 -4.69
C ILE A 180 9.33 -15.11 -4.41
N PHE A 181 9.36 -13.78 -4.25
CA PHE A 181 10.58 -13.04 -3.94
C PHE A 181 11.28 -13.52 -2.66
N ALA A 182 10.54 -13.78 -1.59
CA ALA A 182 11.07 -14.22 -0.31
C ALA A 182 11.69 -15.63 -0.36
N ASN A 183 11.36 -16.43 -1.38
CA ASN A 183 11.89 -17.77 -1.59
C ASN A 183 13.02 -17.84 -2.65
N ILE A 184 13.33 -16.74 -3.33
CA ILE A 184 14.45 -16.65 -4.29
C ILE A 184 15.78 -16.63 -3.55
#